data_AF-A0A0M5IYL6-F1
#
_entry.id   AF-A0A0M5IYL6-F1
#
_cell.length_a   1.000
_cell.length_b   1.000
_cell.length_c   1.000
_cell.angle_alpha   90.00
_cell.angle_beta   90.00
_cell.angle_gamma   90.00
#
_symmetry.space_group_name_H-M   'P 1'
#
loop_
_entity.id
_entity.type
_entity.pdbx_description
1 polymer ?
#
loop_
_entity_poly.entity_id
_entity_poly.type
_entity_poly.pdbx_seq_one_letter_code
_entity_poly.pdbx_strand_id
1 'polypeptide(L)'
;MWPGYIEDMKTVSTVVVAVIALVALMRNSANFERNIRNGKIESIYTIVEELATYYFGPYGVYLDLIQYHRVDFSTVERSAALKTYMESAKSLRENYDIKDIQSKLRDLEILSRAYLKKPLCMRVMAFQRMVGQATQCALGMDKILLDMFWAGGFPEPTKASRYADDLANSLIDEIGLSSAQKGFREKLEAYTEEQFKPSLR
;
A
#
# COMPACT_ATOMS: atom_id res chain seq x y z
N MET A 1 0.11 22.04 -66.72
CA MET A 1 0.34 21.40 -65.41
C MET A 1 0.76 19.96 -65.69
N TRP A 2 1.96 19.55 -65.27
CA TRP A 2 2.54 18.27 -65.68
C TRP A 2 1.91 17.12 -64.85
N PRO A 3 1.26 16.12 -65.48
CA PRO A 3 0.52 15.07 -64.77
C PRO A 3 1.38 14.26 -63.78
N GLY A 4 2.67 14.05 -64.07
CA GLY A 4 3.59 13.33 -63.16
C GLY A 4 3.81 14.05 -61.82
N TYR A 5 3.77 15.38 -61.79
CA TYR A 5 3.94 16.14 -60.54
C TYR A 5 2.77 15.95 -59.56
N ILE A 6 1.58 15.65 -60.09
CA ILE A 6 0.37 15.39 -59.29
C ILE A 6 0.42 13.99 -58.68
N GLU A 7 0.97 12.99 -59.39
CA GLU A 7 1.17 11.63 -58.86
C GLU A 7 2.26 11.58 -57.79
N ASP A 8 3.37 12.31 -58.00
CA ASP A 8 4.45 12.40 -57.01
C ASP A 8 3.96 13.07 -55.71
N MET A 9 3.19 14.15 -55.81
CA MET A 9 2.55 14.83 -54.67
C MET A 9 1.55 13.93 -53.91
N LYS A 10 0.76 13.10 -54.61
CA LYS A 10 -0.14 12.12 -54.00
C LYS A 10 0.62 11.03 -53.25
N THR A 11 1.73 10.58 -53.80
CA THR A 11 2.58 9.55 -53.18
C THR A 11 3.22 10.08 -51.90
N VAL A 12 3.80 11.29 -51.95
CA VAL A 12 4.40 11.94 -50.77
C VAL A 12 3.36 12.20 -49.68
N SER A 13 2.17 12.72 -50.03
CA SER A 13 1.11 12.96 -49.04
C SER A 13 0.60 11.67 -48.40
N THR A 14 0.49 10.58 -49.17
CA THR A 14 0.08 9.27 -48.63
C THR A 14 1.11 8.72 -47.63
N VAL A 15 2.41 8.84 -47.94
CA VAL A 15 3.48 8.42 -47.02
C VAL A 15 3.46 9.24 -45.73
N VAL A 16 3.29 10.56 -45.82
CA VAL A 16 3.21 11.44 -44.64
C VAL A 16 2.01 11.08 -43.75
N VAL A 17 0.83 10.84 -44.35
CA VAL A 17 -0.37 10.42 -43.61
C VAL A 17 -0.16 9.06 -42.93
N ALA A 18 0.47 8.11 -43.60
CA ALA A 18 0.78 6.80 -43.04
C ALA A 18 1.73 6.91 -41.82
N VAL A 19 2.77 7.74 -41.90
CA VAL A 19 3.70 7.98 -40.78
C VAL A 19 2.99 8.63 -39.59
N ILE A 20 2.14 9.63 -39.83
CA ILE A 20 1.35 10.28 -38.76
C ILE A 20 0.42 9.28 -38.08
N ALA A 21 -0.28 8.45 -38.85
CA ALA A 21 -1.16 7.42 -38.32
C ALA A 21 -0.40 6.39 -37.47
N LEU A 22 0.79 5.97 -37.92
CA LEU A 22 1.64 5.02 -37.20
C LEU A 22 2.17 5.62 -35.89
N VAL A 23 2.62 6.88 -35.90
CA VAL A 23 3.01 7.62 -34.69
C VAL A 23 1.84 7.77 -33.73
N ALA A 24 0.63 8.05 -34.23
CA ALA A 24 -0.57 8.16 -33.41
C ALA A 24 -0.93 6.81 -32.76
N LEU A 25 -0.86 5.70 -33.49
CA LEU A 25 -1.07 4.35 -32.96
C LEU A 25 -0.05 3.98 -31.87
N MET A 26 1.24 4.26 -32.10
CA MET A 26 2.30 4.01 -31.10
C MET A 26 2.12 4.87 -29.85
N ARG A 27 1.70 6.13 -29.99
CA ARG A 27 1.36 6.98 -28.83
C ARG A 27 0.14 6.45 -28.09
N ASN A 28 -0.87 6.00 -28.82
CA ASN A 28 -2.10 5.47 -28.22
C ASN A 28 -1.81 4.17 -27.42
N SER A 29 -1.00 3.25 -27.97
CA SER A 29 -0.62 2.03 -27.28
C SER A 29 0.22 2.33 -26.02
N ALA A 30 1.20 3.22 -26.12
CA ALA A 30 2.01 3.63 -24.98
C ALA A 30 1.17 4.30 -23.87
N ASN A 31 0.19 5.14 -24.25
CA ASN A 31 -0.74 5.74 -23.29
C ASN A 31 -1.65 4.69 -22.64
N PHE A 32 -2.11 3.70 -23.40
CA PHE A 32 -2.92 2.61 -22.89
C PHE A 32 -2.17 1.76 -21.86
N GLU A 33 -0.94 1.34 -22.17
CA GLU A 33 -0.07 0.61 -21.24
C GLU A 33 0.21 1.40 -19.96
N ARG A 34 0.49 2.71 -20.11
CA ARG A 34 0.68 3.61 -18.97
C ARG A 34 -0.57 3.71 -18.10
N ASN A 35 -1.75 3.82 -18.71
CA ASN A 35 -3.01 3.89 -17.97
C ASN A 35 -3.29 2.60 -17.19
N ILE A 36 -3.05 1.43 -17.80
CA ILE A 36 -3.16 0.14 -17.09
C ILE A 36 -2.21 0.11 -15.90
N ARG A 37 -0.94 0.44 -16.13
CA ARG A 37 0.07 0.47 -15.07
C ARG A 37 -0.34 1.40 -13.94
N ASN A 38 -0.82 2.61 -14.26
CA ASN A 38 -1.29 3.58 -13.27
C ASN A 38 -2.46 3.03 -12.45
N GLY A 39 -3.47 2.43 -13.09
CA GLY A 39 -4.60 1.82 -12.38
C GLY A 39 -4.16 0.67 -11.45
N LYS A 40 -3.09 -0.06 -11.79
CA LYS A 40 -2.51 -1.08 -10.90
C LYS A 40 -1.75 -0.46 -9.73
N ILE A 41 -1.05 0.66 -9.93
CA ILE A 41 -0.38 1.39 -8.84
C ILE A 41 -1.42 2.04 -7.90
N GLU A 42 -2.53 2.55 -8.42
CA GLU A 42 -3.67 3.02 -7.62
C GLU A 42 -4.27 1.89 -6.78
N SER A 43 -4.38 0.68 -7.34
CA SER A 43 -4.83 -0.49 -6.58
C SER A 43 -3.87 -0.81 -5.43
N ILE A 44 -2.55 -0.72 -5.65
CA ILE A 44 -1.54 -0.89 -4.59
C ILE A 44 -1.72 0.18 -3.51
N TYR A 45 -1.92 1.44 -3.90
CA TYR A 45 -2.18 2.55 -2.99
C TYR A 45 -3.39 2.25 -2.08
N THR A 46 -4.53 1.87 -2.65
CA THR A 46 -5.75 1.58 -1.89
C THR A 46 -5.51 0.45 -0.89
N ILE A 47 -4.86 -0.63 -1.32
CA ILE A 47 -4.55 -1.76 -0.45
C ILE A 47 -3.63 -1.32 0.71
N VAL A 48 -2.64 -0.45 0.47
CA VAL A 48 -1.75 0.05 1.53
C VAL A 48 -2.53 0.83 2.59
N GLU A 49 -3.43 1.74 2.19
CA GLU A 49 -4.23 2.53 3.14
C GLU A 49 -5.20 1.67 3.97
N GLU A 50 -5.87 0.72 3.33
CA GLU A 50 -6.76 -0.23 4.01
C GLU A 50 -6.00 -1.07 5.04
N LEU A 51 -4.83 -1.61 4.66
CA LEU A 51 -4.01 -2.42 5.55
C LEU A 51 -3.39 -1.60 6.70
N ALA A 52 -3.09 -0.31 6.46
CA ALA A 52 -2.60 0.59 7.51
C ALA A 52 -3.65 0.80 8.60
N THR A 53 -4.91 1.00 8.20
CA THR A 53 -6.04 1.12 9.13
C THR A 53 -6.28 -0.18 9.88
N TYR A 54 -6.21 -1.32 9.17
CA TYR A 54 -6.38 -2.64 9.76
C TYR A 54 -5.33 -2.97 10.83
N TYR A 55 -4.09 -2.52 10.64
CA TYR A 55 -2.94 -2.90 11.46
C TYR A 55 -3.11 -2.67 12.97
N PHE A 56 -3.93 -1.70 13.38
CA PHE A 56 -4.26 -1.44 14.78
C PHE A 56 -4.83 -2.67 15.50
N GLY A 57 -5.69 -3.43 14.84
CA GLY A 57 -6.33 -4.62 15.41
C GLY A 57 -5.32 -5.70 15.80
N PRO A 58 -4.55 -6.26 14.83
CA PRO A 58 -3.52 -7.24 15.13
C PRO A 58 -2.49 -6.76 16.14
N TYR A 59 -2.11 -5.47 16.10
CA TYR A 59 -1.17 -4.91 17.07
C TYR A 59 -1.72 -4.96 18.51
N GLY A 60 -2.99 -4.62 18.71
CA GLY A 60 -3.64 -4.72 20.02
C GLY A 60 -3.63 -6.15 20.57
N VAL A 61 -4.03 -7.12 19.75
CA VAL A 61 -4.00 -8.55 20.14
C VAL A 61 -2.57 -9.03 20.41
N TYR A 62 -1.60 -8.54 19.66
CA TYR A 62 -0.18 -8.81 19.91
C TYR A 62 0.26 -8.32 21.29
N LEU A 63 -0.16 -7.14 21.74
CA LEU A 63 0.17 -6.66 23.09
C LEU A 63 -0.40 -7.58 24.17
N ASP A 64 -1.63 -8.07 24.00
CA ASP A 64 -2.24 -9.04 24.92
C ASP A 64 -1.48 -10.37 24.94
N LEU A 65 -1.01 -10.84 23.78
CA LEU A 65 -0.17 -12.03 23.67
C LEU A 65 1.16 -11.86 24.42
N ILE A 66 1.78 -10.68 24.33
CA ILE A 66 3.01 -10.37 25.07
C ILE A 66 2.76 -10.37 26.58
N GLN A 67 1.64 -9.78 27.02
CA GLN A 67 1.25 -9.82 28.43
C GLN A 67 1.07 -11.26 28.93
N TYR A 68 0.39 -12.11 28.15
CA TYR A 68 0.23 -13.53 28.49
C TYR A 68 1.58 -14.26 28.66
N HIS A 69 2.58 -13.93 27.83
CA HIS A 69 3.91 -14.54 27.88
C HIS A 69 4.87 -13.93 28.91
N ARG A 70 4.41 -13.00 29.76
CA ARG A 70 5.24 -12.41 30.82
C ARG A 70 5.66 -13.46 31.85
N VAL A 71 6.95 -13.45 32.18
CA VAL A 71 7.60 -14.45 33.04
C VAL A 71 7.28 -14.20 34.52
N ASP A 72 7.03 -12.95 34.89
CA ASP A 72 6.76 -12.45 36.23
C ASP A 72 5.31 -12.67 36.71
N PHE A 73 4.40 -13.12 35.83
CA PHE A 73 3.01 -13.39 36.21
C PHE A 73 2.87 -14.66 37.06
N SER A 74 2.10 -14.55 38.14
CA SER A 74 1.54 -15.69 38.87
C SER A 74 0.59 -16.50 37.98
N THR A 75 0.25 -17.72 38.41
CA THR A 75 -0.70 -18.59 37.68
C THR A 75 -2.05 -17.91 37.45
N VAL A 76 -2.54 -17.16 38.44
CA VAL A 76 -3.84 -16.46 38.36
C VAL A 76 -3.76 -15.32 37.33
N GLU A 77 -2.70 -14.50 37.38
CA GLU A 77 -2.49 -13.40 36.42
C GLU A 77 -2.31 -13.92 34.99
N ARG A 78 -1.56 -15.00 34.81
CA ARG A 78 -1.36 -15.63 33.50
C ARG A 78 -2.67 -16.17 32.92
N SER A 79 -3.53 -16.76 33.77
CA SER A 79 -4.85 -17.23 33.32
C SER A 79 -5.76 -16.07 32.92
N ALA A 80 -5.72 -14.94 33.64
CA ALA A 80 -6.48 -13.75 33.27
C ALA A 80 -5.98 -13.17 31.93
N ALA A 81 -4.67 -13.03 31.76
CA ALA A 81 -4.06 -12.54 30.52
C ALA A 81 -4.36 -13.45 29.31
N LEU A 82 -4.35 -14.78 29.50
CA LEU A 82 -4.76 -15.72 28.46
C LEU A 82 -6.21 -15.48 28.02
N LYS A 83 -7.11 -15.27 28.99
CA LYS A 83 -8.52 -15.00 28.70
C LYS A 83 -8.68 -13.70 27.90
N THR A 84 -8.00 -12.63 28.31
CA THR A 84 -7.99 -11.35 27.59
C THR A 84 -7.49 -11.54 26.15
N TYR A 85 -6.35 -12.21 25.96
CA TYR A 85 -5.83 -12.52 24.63
C TYR A 85 -6.85 -13.29 23.77
N MET A 86 -7.48 -14.34 24.32
CA MET A 86 -8.46 -15.14 23.58
C MET A 86 -9.69 -14.32 23.18
N GLU A 87 -10.16 -13.42 24.04
CA GLU A 87 -11.28 -12.51 23.77
C GLU A 87 -10.91 -11.50 22.67
N SER A 88 -9.74 -10.88 22.76
CA SER A 88 -9.24 -9.94 21.75
C SER A 88 -9.02 -10.63 20.39
N ALA A 89 -8.42 -11.81 20.38
CA ALA A 89 -8.21 -12.59 19.15
C ALA A 89 -9.53 -13.05 18.52
N LYS A 90 -10.53 -13.40 19.33
CA LYS A 90 -11.89 -13.70 18.86
C LYS A 90 -12.54 -12.46 18.25
N SER A 91 -12.49 -11.32 18.95
CA SER A 91 -13.04 -10.05 18.46
C SER A 91 -12.39 -9.63 17.14
N LEU A 92 -11.07 -9.82 16.99
CA LEU A 92 -10.37 -9.57 15.74
C LEU A 92 -10.92 -10.41 14.57
N ARG A 93 -11.20 -11.70 14.81
CA ARG A 93 -11.80 -12.60 13.78
C ARG A 93 -13.24 -12.25 13.44
N GLU A 94 -13.99 -11.70 14.39
CA GLU A 94 -15.40 -11.31 14.20
C GLU A 94 -15.54 -9.96 13.50
N ASN A 95 -14.65 -9.01 13.81
CA ASN A 95 -14.70 -7.65 13.27
C ASN A 95 -14.02 -7.51 11.91
N TYR A 96 -13.14 -8.45 11.55
CA TYR A 96 -12.37 -8.38 10.31
C TYR A 96 -12.49 -9.66 9.50
N ASP A 97 -12.70 -9.50 8.19
CA ASP A 97 -12.61 -10.62 7.25
C ASP A 97 -11.13 -10.98 7.01
N ILE A 98 -10.63 -11.92 7.80
CA ILE A 98 -9.24 -12.39 7.72
C ILE A 98 -8.91 -12.94 6.32
N LYS A 99 -9.89 -13.50 5.59
CA LYS A 99 -9.64 -14.00 4.22
C LYS A 99 -9.43 -12.85 3.25
N ASP A 100 -10.20 -11.78 3.38
CA ASP A 100 -10.05 -10.57 2.59
C ASP A 100 -8.67 -9.93 2.83
N ILE A 101 -8.26 -9.78 4.10
CA ILE A 101 -6.92 -9.27 4.46
C ILE A 101 -5.81 -10.14 3.86
N GLN A 102 -5.93 -11.47 3.95
CA GLN A 102 -4.97 -12.38 3.32
C GLN A 102 -4.95 -12.25 1.79
N SER A 103 -6.11 -12.00 1.17
CA SER A 103 -6.18 -11.73 -0.27
C SER A 103 -5.45 -10.43 -0.62
N LYS A 104 -5.74 -9.35 0.10
CA LYS A 104 -5.08 -8.05 -0.08
C LYS A 104 -3.57 -8.14 0.09
N LEU A 105 -3.09 -8.88 1.09
CA LEU A 105 -1.65 -9.11 1.30
C LEU A 105 -0.99 -9.85 0.13
N ARG A 106 -1.68 -10.82 -0.48
CA ARG A 106 -1.19 -11.53 -1.68
C ARG A 106 -1.22 -10.63 -2.90
N ASP A 107 -2.31 -9.91 -3.11
CA ASP A 107 -2.46 -8.98 -4.22
C ASP A 107 -1.39 -7.88 -4.16
N LEU A 108 -1.12 -7.36 -2.96
CA LEU A 108 -0.07 -6.38 -2.73
C LEU A 108 1.32 -6.91 -3.12
N GLU A 109 1.63 -8.17 -2.78
CA GLU A 109 2.88 -8.82 -3.20
C GLU A 109 2.97 -8.98 -4.72
N ILE A 110 1.91 -9.50 -5.36
CA ILE A 110 1.89 -9.76 -6.80
C ILE A 110 2.00 -8.43 -7.58
N LEU A 111 1.16 -7.45 -7.23
CA LEU A 111 1.11 -6.17 -7.91
C LEU A 111 2.40 -5.37 -7.71
N SER A 112 2.96 -5.35 -6.50
CA SER A 112 4.21 -4.62 -6.23
C SER A 112 5.39 -5.16 -7.04
N ARG A 113 5.50 -6.48 -7.18
CA ARG A 113 6.55 -7.11 -8.01
C ARG A 113 6.35 -6.87 -9.50
N ALA A 114 5.11 -6.84 -9.96
CA ALA A 114 4.79 -6.71 -11.38
C ALA A 114 4.88 -5.27 -11.90
N TYR A 115 4.53 -4.27 -11.09
CA TYR A 115 4.30 -2.90 -11.57
C TYR A 115 5.22 -1.82 -10.96
N LEU A 116 5.93 -2.13 -9.87
CA LEU A 116 6.81 -1.16 -9.18
C LEU A 116 8.29 -1.42 -9.45
N LYS A 117 9.08 -0.34 -9.40
CA LYS A 117 10.55 -0.40 -9.45
C LYS A 117 11.11 -0.83 -8.09
N LYS A 118 12.30 -1.45 -8.11
CA LYS A 118 12.93 -2.09 -6.93
C LYS A 118 12.86 -1.29 -5.62
N PRO A 119 13.24 0.00 -5.54
CA PRO A 119 13.24 0.71 -4.26
C PRO A 119 11.84 0.80 -3.63
N LEU A 120 10.82 1.11 -4.43
CA LEU A 120 9.44 1.23 -3.95
C LEU A 120 8.80 -0.15 -3.73
N CYS A 121 9.08 -1.11 -4.61
CA CYS A 121 8.67 -2.50 -4.48
C CYS A 121 9.12 -3.08 -3.12
N MET A 122 10.40 -2.92 -2.77
CA MET A 122 10.93 -3.41 -1.50
C MET A 122 10.25 -2.78 -0.28
N ARG A 123 9.96 -1.47 -0.34
CA ARG A 123 9.27 -0.77 0.76
C ARG A 123 7.83 -1.27 0.94
N VAL A 124 7.11 -1.49 -0.16
CA VAL A 124 5.75 -2.04 -0.15
C VAL A 124 5.76 -3.49 0.36
N MET A 125 6.71 -4.30 -0.08
CA MET A 125 6.87 -5.68 0.40
C MET A 125 7.22 -5.73 1.89
N ALA A 126 8.04 -4.81 2.40
CA ALA A 126 8.35 -4.73 3.82
C ALA A 126 7.09 -4.41 4.66
N PHE A 127 6.26 -3.48 4.20
CA PHE A 127 4.96 -3.18 4.83
C PHE A 127 4.02 -4.39 4.81
N GLN A 128 3.85 -5.00 3.64
CA GLN A 128 3.04 -6.20 3.45
C GLN A 128 3.47 -7.30 4.43
N ARG A 129 4.78 -7.57 4.53
CA ARG A 129 5.32 -8.59 5.42
C ARG A 129 5.07 -8.26 6.89
N MET A 130 5.26 -7.01 7.29
CA MET A 130 4.99 -6.55 8.65
C MET A 130 3.52 -6.79 9.05
N VAL A 131 2.57 -6.34 8.23
CA VAL A 131 1.13 -6.51 8.51
C VAL A 131 0.74 -8.00 8.53
N GLY A 132 1.25 -8.78 7.58
CA GLY A 132 1.00 -10.21 7.51
C GLY A 132 1.53 -10.97 8.72
N GLN A 133 2.76 -10.68 9.15
CA GLN A 133 3.38 -11.33 10.32
C GLN A 133 2.71 -10.89 11.63
N ALA A 134 2.31 -9.62 11.77
CA ALA A 134 1.53 -9.17 12.92
C ALA A 134 0.18 -9.91 13.01
N THR A 135 -0.51 -10.08 11.88
CA THR A 135 -1.77 -10.83 11.81
C THR A 135 -1.59 -12.29 12.19
N GLN A 136 -0.55 -12.95 11.66
CA GLN A 136 -0.25 -14.34 11.98
C GLN A 136 0.10 -14.52 13.46
N CYS A 137 0.91 -13.63 14.02
CA CYS A 137 1.28 -13.66 15.43
C CYS A 137 0.04 -13.48 16.32
N ALA A 138 -0.78 -12.46 16.03
CA ALA A 138 -2.01 -12.15 16.76
C ALA A 138 -3.03 -13.31 16.76
N LEU A 139 -3.18 -14.02 15.64
CA LEU A 139 -4.22 -15.06 15.51
C LEU A 139 -3.72 -16.48 15.79
N GLY A 140 -2.42 -16.71 15.63
CA GLY A 140 -1.77 -18.02 15.73
C GLY A 140 -1.15 -18.30 17.09
N MET A 141 -1.10 -17.31 18.00
CA MET A 141 -0.42 -17.43 19.29
C MET A 141 1.08 -17.76 19.12
N ASP A 142 1.67 -17.34 18.00
CA ASP A 142 3.00 -17.77 17.58
C ASP A 142 4.06 -16.77 18.04
N LYS A 143 4.61 -17.03 19.22
CA LYS A 143 5.74 -16.27 19.78
C LYS A 143 7.05 -16.51 19.00
N ILE A 144 7.20 -17.65 18.33
CA ILE A 144 8.44 -17.98 17.60
C ILE A 144 8.64 -17.00 16.44
N LEU A 145 7.56 -16.68 15.71
CA LEU A 145 7.60 -15.66 14.65
C LEU A 145 8.07 -14.29 15.16
N LEU A 146 7.66 -13.93 16.39
CA LEU A 146 8.08 -12.69 17.03
C LEU A 146 9.59 -12.71 17.29
N ASP A 147 10.07 -13.75 17.97
CA ASP A 147 11.46 -13.84 18.40
C ASP A 147 12.43 -13.94 17.21
N MET A 148 12.00 -14.53 16.09
CA MET A 148 12.83 -14.70 14.89
C MET A 148 12.94 -13.45 14.00
N PHE A 149 11.85 -12.71 13.80
CA PHE A 149 11.80 -11.62 12.80
C PHE A 149 11.57 -10.23 13.42
N TRP A 150 11.07 -10.18 14.65
CA TRP A 150 10.65 -8.96 15.34
C TRP A 150 11.07 -8.99 16.81
N ALA A 151 12.35 -9.28 17.07
CA ALA A 151 12.88 -9.38 18.44
C ALA A 151 12.68 -8.09 19.26
N GLY A 152 12.62 -6.92 18.61
CA GLY A 152 12.29 -5.64 19.23
C GLY A 152 10.78 -5.35 19.33
N GLY A 153 9.93 -6.31 18.98
CA GLY A 153 8.50 -6.14 18.82
C GLY A 153 8.10 -5.56 17.46
N PHE A 154 6.80 -5.57 17.20
CA PHE A 154 6.22 -4.89 16.05
C PHE A 154 6.22 -3.37 16.25
N PRO A 155 6.32 -2.56 15.18
CA PRO A 155 6.24 -1.11 15.29
C PRO A 155 4.85 -0.68 15.77
N GLU A 156 4.80 0.43 16.53
CA GLU A 156 3.53 1.01 16.96
C GLU A 156 2.66 1.42 15.76
N PRO A 157 1.32 1.37 15.89
CA PRO A 157 0.41 1.72 14.81
C PRO A 157 0.62 3.11 14.22
N THR A 158 1.01 4.09 15.04
CA THR A 158 1.32 5.46 14.58
C THR A 158 2.54 5.50 13.66
N LYS A 159 3.56 4.67 13.93
CA LYS A 159 4.76 4.54 13.08
C LYS A 159 4.42 3.77 11.81
N ALA A 160 3.62 2.71 11.91
CA ALA A 160 3.14 1.96 10.75
C ALA A 160 2.29 2.83 9.82
N SER A 161 1.39 3.65 10.36
CA SER A 161 0.57 4.60 9.61
C SER A 161 1.43 5.62 8.87
N ARG A 162 2.38 6.28 9.55
CA ARG A 162 3.29 7.22 8.88
C ARG A 162 4.09 6.57 7.75
N TYR A 163 4.54 5.34 7.96
CA TYR A 163 5.24 4.59 6.92
C TYR A 163 4.33 4.27 5.73
N ALA A 164 3.06 3.93 5.99
CA ALA A 164 2.05 3.72 4.96
C ALA A 164 1.75 5.02 4.19
N ASP A 165 1.64 6.16 4.89
CA ASP A 165 1.46 7.47 4.27
C ASP A 165 2.66 7.79 3.36
N ASP A 166 3.89 7.61 3.83
CA ASP A 166 5.09 7.84 3.01
C ASP A 166 5.14 6.91 1.78
N LEU A 167 4.65 5.67 1.92
CA LEU A 167 4.48 4.74 0.80
C LEU A 167 3.43 5.23 -0.19
N ALA A 168 2.26 5.62 0.31
CA ALA A 168 1.14 6.14 -0.48
C ALA A 168 1.58 7.34 -1.32
N ASN A 169 2.33 8.27 -0.72
CA ASN A 169 2.91 9.40 -1.42
C ASN A 169 3.93 8.97 -2.50
N SER A 170 4.79 8.01 -2.19
CA SER A 170 5.75 7.48 -3.17
C SER A 170 5.06 6.78 -4.35
N LEU A 171 3.89 6.16 -4.12
CA LEU A 171 3.07 5.54 -5.17
C LEU A 171 2.40 6.59 -6.05
N ILE A 172 1.90 7.69 -5.46
CA ILE A 172 1.33 8.85 -6.17
C ILE A 172 2.41 9.53 -7.03
N ASP A 173 3.64 9.65 -6.52
CA ASP A 173 4.76 10.17 -7.28
C ASP A 173 5.10 9.28 -8.49
N GLU A 174 5.03 7.95 -8.34
CA GLU A 174 5.36 7.00 -9.42
C GLU A 174 4.35 7.03 -10.58
N ILE A 175 3.06 7.35 -10.32
CA ILE A 175 2.05 7.55 -11.39
C ILE A 175 2.20 8.91 -12.10
N GLY A 176 3.00 9.83 -11.55
CA GLY A 176 3.31 11.12 -12.14
C GLY A 176 2.23 12.18 -11.96
N LEU A 177 1.39 12.05 -10.92
CA LEU A 177 0.45 13.11 -10.51
C LEU A 177 1.13 14.27 -9.77
N SER A 178 2.37 14.06 -9.31
CA SER A 178 3.10 14.98 -8.43
C SER A 178 3.53 16.31 -9.06
N SER A 179 3.63 16.39 -10.39
CA SER A 179 3.94 17.67 -11.07
C SER A 179 2.78 18.68 -11.03
N ALA A 180 1.53 18.21 -10.90
CA ALA A 180 0.35 19.07 -10.71
C ALA A 180 -0.06 19.23 -9.23
N GLN A 181 0.37 18.32 -8.35
CA GLN A 181 0.03 18.30 -6.93
C GLN A 181 1.13 18.81 -5.98
N LYS A 182 2.30 19.23 -6.49
CA LYS A 182 3.30 19.94 -5.68
C LYS A 182 2.66 21.16 -5.03
N GLY A 183 2.48 21.11 -3.71
CA GLY A 183 1.80 22.13 -2.91
C GLY A 183 0.35 21.82 -2.52
N PHE A 184 -0.32 20.82 -3.12
CA PHE A 184 -1.63 20.36 -2.63
C PHE A 184 -1.49 19.73 -1.24
N ARG A 185 -0.44 18.93 -1.04
CA ARG A 185 -0.18 18.26 0.24
C ARG A 185 0.15 19.25 1.36
N GLU A 186 1.05 20.20 1.11
CA GLU A 186 1.36 21.29 2.06
C GLU A 186 0.10 22.10 2.39
N LYS A 187 -0.76 22.36 1.39
CA LYS A 187 -2.06 23.02 1.60
C LYS A 187 -3.04 22.16 2.39
N LEU A 188 -3.07 20.85 2.16
CA LEU A 188 -3.95 19.93 2.88
C LEU A 188 -3.50 19.79 4.34
N GLU A 189 -2.20 19.66 4.58
CA GLU A 189 -1.61 19.65 5.93
C GLU A 189 -1.89 20.97 6.65
N ALA A 190 -1.64 22.11 6.01
CA ALA A 190 -1.96 23.43 6.55
C ALA A 190 -3.47 23.59 6.85
N TYR A 191 -4.33 23.14 5.94
CA TYR A 191 -5.79 23.14 6.13
C TYR A 191 -6.20 22.24 7.29
N THR A 192 -5.55 21.09 7.44
CA THR A 192 -5.85 20.15 8.53
C THR A 192 -5.44 20.73 9.87
N GLU A 193 -4.27 21.38 9.93
CA GLU A 193 -3.83 22.10 11.12
C GLU A 193 -4.74 23.28 11.46
N GLU A 194 -5.14 24.07 10.46
CA GLU A 194 -6.03 25.23 10.64
C GLU A 194 -7.43 24.83 11.11
N GLN A 195 -7.99 23.74 10.58
CA GLN A 195 -9.38 23.34 10.84
C GLN A 195 -9.53 22.37 12.02
N PHE A 196 -8.54 21.50 12.25
CA PHE A 196 -8.68 20.38 13.20
C PHE A 196 -7.66 20.36 14.33
N LYS A 197 -6.65 21.24 14.33
CA LYS A 197 -5.90 21.57 15.55
C LYS A 197 -6.40 22.92 16.09
N PRO A 198 -7.59 23.01 16.73
CA PRO A 198 -7.87 24.18 17.55
C PRO A 198 -6.75 24.23 18.59
N SER A 199 -6.14 25.40 18.74
CA SER A 199 -5.04 25.65 19.66
C SER A 199 -5.30 24.94 20.99
N LEU A 200 -4.49 23.93 21.31
CA LEU A 200 -4.34 23.43 22.67
C LEU A 200 -3.82 24.63 23.49
N ARG A 201 -4.75 25.42 24.02
CA ARG A 201 -4.54 26.44 25.04
C ARG A 201 -5.33 26.04 26.27
#